data_AF-W4V5M5-F1
#
_entry.id   AF-W4V5M5-F1
#
_cell.length_a   1.000
_cell.length_b   1.000
_cell.length_c   1.000
_cell.angle_alpha   90.00
_cell.angle_beta   90.00
_cell.angle_gamma   90.00
#
_symmetry.space_group_name_H-M   'P 1'
#
loop_
_entity.id
_entity.type
_entity.pdbx_description
1 polymer ?
#
loop_
_entity_poly.entity_id
_entity_poly.type
_entity_poly.pdbx_seq_one_letter_code
_entity_poly.pdbx_strand_id
1 'polypeptide(L)'
;MTVDGKLQFLIGYNEKYVDEEAVQKTAQCFEKTLVELVEYAEKKLANAIRVKNPALYQINRPDAKELKVVLHNDIVTYLCHSLAICIILADERIHPWYYEHYVKLYTEMQSSGMLIMDFLELRAPYNEVIQEVYMGYELLKDVKDIVDYIIDKINLGYYVIVNVDEYYLPAKKAYKTKHYVHHSLIYGYDNSKRELKAIGFNAEQMFAKMTFDYDMYREAFESGKMYYKDSAPWAETNAIELLRLRDFIQEYPFSLEKFTNRLQDYVDSKEDLQVIYAQRFDQYFLGKEQLKFGMDVYDEVIRHLENLKKGVVTVDYRALHLMYEHKKSIHKRLEFISSRFDMPLRFKELVEEYRNVMDTVDSARRLMLKHTIGSGEGYNLLPDKEVIDEISNILKQVKVMEKQVLTEICDNLREVYNAIG
;
A
#
# COMPACT_ATOMS: atom_id res chain seq x y z
N MET A 1 10.04 -13.15 -43.72
CA MET A 1 9.32 -11.91 -44.06
C MET A 1 7.83 -12.20 -43.99
N THR A 2 7.03 -11.37 -43.31
CA THR A 2 5.57 -11.50 -43.32
C THR A 2 5.00 -10.77 -44.54
N VAL A 3 4.28 -11.48 -45.41
CA VAL A 3 3.59 -10.95 -46.60
C VAL A 3 2.14 -11.41 -46.55
N ASP A 4 1.20 -10.48 -46.65
CA ASP A 4 -0.26 -10.75 -46.60
C ASP A 4 -0.70 -11.60 -45.38
N GLY A 5 -0.11 -11.32 -44.21
CA GLY A 5 -0.42 -12.04 -42.97
C GLY A 5 0.16 -13.46 -42.90
N LYS A 6 0.96 -13.88 -43.88
CA LYS A 6 1.65 -15.17 -43.89
C LYS A 6 3.15 -14.99 -43.74
N LEU A 7 3.76 -15.78 -42.87
CA LEU A 7 5.21 -15.82 -42.71
C LEU A 7 5.80 -16.55 -43.93
N GLN A 8 6.58 -15.84 -44.74
CA GLN A 8 7.26 -16.36 -45.94
C GLN A 8 8.78 -16.31 -45.76
N PHE A 9 9.49 -17.33 -46.24
CA PHE A 9 10.95 -17.35 -46.29
C PHE A 9 11.44 -17.74 -47.67
N LEU A 10 12.51 -17.07 -48.10
CA LEU A 10 13.22 -17.38 -49.33
C LEU A 10 14.42 -18.23 -48.96
N ILE A 11 14.52 -19.43 -49.53
CA ILE A 11 15.72 -20.25 -49.41
C ILE A 11 16.51 -20.11 -50.69
N GLY A 12 17.70 -19.50 -50.58
CA GLY A 12 18.62 -19.32 -51.70
C GLY A 12 19.55 -20.53 -51.83
N TYR A 13 19.76 -20.99 -53.06
CA TYR A 13 20.70 -22.07 -53.36
C TYR A 13 21.58 -21.70 -54.56
N ASN A 14 22.75 -22.34 -54.65
CA ASN A 14 23.67 -22.17 -55.77
C ASN A 14 23.31 -23.17 -56.88
N GLU A 15 22.77 -22.68 -58.00
CA GLU A 15 22.28 -23.50 -59.14
C GLU A 15 23.27 -24.56 -59.65
N LYS A 16 24.59 -24.38 -59.47
CA LYS A 16 25.60 -25.35 -59.90
C LYS A 16 25.71 -26.60 -59.02
N TYR A 17 25.08 -26.60 -57.85
CA TYR A 17 25.21 -27.65 -56.83
C TYR A 17 23.85 -28.06 -56.22
N VAL A 18 22.74 -27.81 -56.93
CA VAL A 18 21.40 -28.12 -56.41
C VAL A 18 21.08 -29.59 -56.61
N ASP A 19 20.94 -30.30 -55.49
CA ASP A 19 20.19 -31.54 -55.39
C ASP A 19 18.75 -31.18 -55.00
N GLU A 20 17.81 -31.33 -55.95
CA GLU A 20 16.40 -30.99 -55.76
C GLU A 20 15.76 -31.75 -54.59
N GLU A 21 16.18 -33.00 -54.36
CA GLU A 21 15.67 -33.83 -53.25
C GLU A 21 16.17 -33.27 -51.91
N ALA A 22 17.44 -32.87 -51.84
CA ALA A 22 18.01 -32.25 -50.65
C ALA A 22 17.37 -30.88 -50.34
N VAL A 23 17.06 -30.09 -51.37
CA VAL A 23 16.34 -28.81 -51.24
C VAL A 23 14.94 -29.04 -50.68
N GLN A 24 14.18 -29.96 -51.26
CA GLN A 24 12.83 -30.27 -50.82
C GLN A 24 12.79 -30.79 -49.39
N LYS A 25 13.72 -31.69 -49.03
CA LYS A 25 13.86 -32.20 -47.66
C LYS A 25 14.22 -31.10 -46.67
N THR A 26 15.10 -30.17 -47.06
CA THR A 26 15.47 -29.01 -46.24
C THR A 26 14.25 -28.11 -45.99
N ALA A 27 13.49 -27.79 -47.04
CA ALA A 27 12.28 -26.98 -46.92
C ALA A 27 11.25 -27.63 -45.98
N GLN A 28 11.01 -28.94 -46.12
CA GLN A 28 10.11 -29.70 -45.24
C GLN A 28 10.57 -29.69 -43.77
N CYS A 29 11.87 -29.84 -43.52
CA CYS A 29 12.42 -29.74 -42.17
C CYS A 29 12.21 -28.35 -41.55
N PHE A 30 12.44 -27.29 -42.33
CA PHE A 30 12.19 -25.91 -41.88
C PHE A 30 10.71 -25.66 -41.58
N GLU A 31 9.82 -26.08 -42.47
CA GLU A 31 8.37 -25.96 -42.28
C GLU A 31 7.92 -26.69 -41.00
N LYS A 32 8.33 -27.95 -40.81
CA LYS A 32 8.03 -28.71 -39.61
C LYS A 32 8.53 -28.03 -38.34
N THR A 33 9.79 -27.59 -38.32
CA THR A 33 10.38 -26.91 -37.16
C THR A 33 9.65 -25.60 -36.83
N LEU A 34 9.20 -24.87 -37.85
CA LEU A 34 8.42 -23.64 -37.68
C LEU A 34 7.03 -23.92 -37.11
N VAL A 35 6.33 -24.93 -37.61
CA VAL A 35 5.03 -25.35 -37.04
C VAL A 35 5.21 -25.75 -35.57
N GLU A 36 6.24 -26.53 -35.26
CA GLU A 36 6.56 -26.91 -33.88
C GLU A 36 6.88 -25.69 -33.00
N LEU A 37 7.61 -24.70 -33.51
CA LEU A 37 7.89 -23.45 -32.80
C LEU A 37 6.63 -22.59 -32.58
N VAL A 38 5.75 -22.50 -33.57
CA VAL A 38 4.48 -21.77 -33.48
C VAL A 38 3.55 -22.46 -32.50
N GLU A 39 3.37 -23.78 -32.61
CA GLU A 39 2.57 -24.56 -31.66
C GLU A 39 3.14 -24.51 -30.24
N TYR A 40 4.46 -24.55 -30.09
CA TYR A 40 5.13 -24.39 -28.80
C TYR A 40 4.89 -22.99 -28.24
N ALA A 41 5.00 -21.95 -29.07
CA ALA A 41 4.73 -20.57 -28.67
C ALA A 41 3.25 -20.38 -28.29
N GLU A 42 2.32 -20.93 -29.06
CA GLU A 42 0.88 -20.92 -28.76
C GLU A 42 0.56 -21.69 -27.48
N LYS A 43 1.14 -22.89 -27.28
CA LYS A 43 0.97 -23.66 -26.03
C LYS A 43 1.59 -22.96 -24.85
N LYS A 44 2.76 -22.33 -25.01
CA LYS A 44 3.43 -21.56 -23.95
C LYS A 44 2.63 -20.31 -23.62
N LEU A 45 2.08 -19.62 -24.62
CA LEU A 45 1.18 -18.49 -24.46
C LEU A 45 -0.13 -18.92 -23.78
N ALA A 46 -0.74 -20.02 -24.20
CA ALA A 46 -1.94 -20.58 -23.60
C ALA A 46 -1.71 -21.04 -22.14
N ASN A 47 -0.55 -21.63 -21.84
CA ASN A 47 -0.16 -22.02 -20.48
C ASN A 47 0.20 -20.82 -19.61
N ALA A 48 0.79 -19.75 -20.17
CA ALA A 48 1.00 -18.48 -19.48
C ALA A 48 -0.32 -17.72 -19.23
N ILE A 49 -1.29 -17.88 -20.14
CA ILE A 49 -2.65 -17.33 -20.03
C ILE A 49 -3.55 -18.21 -19.16
N ARG A 50 -3.16 -19.44 -18.82
CA ARG A 50 -3.94 -20.34 -17.95
C ARG A 50 -3.85 -19.84 -16.51
N VAL A 51 -4.60 -18.78 -16.25
CA VAL A 51 -4.81 -18.12 -14.97
C VAL A 51 -5.14 -19.20 -13.94
N LYS A 52 -4.27 -19.39 -12.94
CA LYS A 52 -4.49 -20.38 -11.87
C LYS A 52 -5.72 -20.06 -11.01
N ASN A 53 -6.28 -18.85 -11.07
CA ASN A 53 -7.52 -18.47 -10.40
C ASN A 53 -8.21 -17.25 -11.08
N PRO A 54 -9.13 -17.47 -12.05
CA PRO A 54 -9.84 -16.38 -12.75
C PRO A 54 -10.64 -15.46 -11.83
N ALA A 55 -11.02 -15.92 -10.64
CA ALA A 55 -11.81 -15.16 -9.68
C ALA A 55 -11.05 -13.98 -9.06
N LEU A 56 -9.73 -13.91 -9.22
CA LEU A 56 -8.90 -12.78 -8.79
C LEU A 56 -9.12 -11.52 -9.64
N TYR A 57 -9.66 -11.67 -10.84
CA TYR A 57 -9.79 -10.59 -11.81
C TYR A 57 -11.22 -10.05 -11.81
N GLN A 58 -11.35 -8.72 -11.85
CA GLN A 58 -12.60 -8.03 -12.17
C GLN A 58 -12.78 -7.84 -13.68
N ILE A 59 -11.67 -7.71 -14.42
CA ILE A 59 -11.62 -7.75 -15.88
C ILE A 59 -10.59 -8.80 -16.29
N ASN A 60 -10.98 -9.75 -17.13
CA ASN A 60 -10.09 -10.81 -17.62
C ASN A 60 -10.34 -11.10 -19.10
N ARG A 61 -9.78 -10.27 -19.98
CA ARG A 61 -9.81 -10.46 -21.43
C ARG A 61 -8.37 -10.46 -21.99
N PRO A 62 -8.13 -11.00 -23.19
CA PRO A 62 -6.76 -11.12 -23.74
C PRO A 62 -6.01 -9.78 -23.86
N ASP A 63 -6.73 -8.70 -24.15
CA ASP A 63 -6.20 -7.35 -24.38
C ASP A 63 -6.26 -6.43 -23.15
N ALA A 64 -6.93 -6.84 -22.07
CA ALA A 64 -6.99 -6.06 -20.84
C ALA A 64 -7.30 -6.96 -19.63
N LYS A 65 -6.58 -6.73 -18.53
CA LYS A 65 -6.84 -7.41 -17.26
C LYS A 65 -6.79 -6.43 -16.11
N GLU A 66 -7.66 -6.63 -15.14
CA GLU A 66 -7.68 -5.89 -13.89
C GLU A 66 -7.94 -6.87 -12.75
N LEU A 67 -7.01 -6.92 -11.80
CA LEU A 67 -7.19 -7.60 -10.53
C LEU A 67 -8.19 -6.83 -9.67
N LYS A 68 -8.93 -7.53 -8.80
CA LYS A 68 -9.90 -6.91 -7.89
C LYS A 68 -9.19 -5.99 -6.89
N VAL A 69 -9.67 -4.76 -6.77
CA VAL A 69 -9.17 -3.79 -5.78
C VAL A 69 -10.33 -2.98 -5.20
N VAL A 70 -10.24 -2.66 -3.91
CA VAL A 70 -11.16 -1.74 -3.24
C VAL A 70 -10.42 -0.44 -2.95
N LEU A 71 -10.95 0.68 -3.47
CA LEU A 71 -10.48 2.00 -3.06
C LEU A 71 -11.13 2.34 -1.72
N HIS A 72 -10.35 2.28 -0.64
CA HIS A 72 -10.82 2.55 0.72
C HIS A 72 -10.39 3.96 1.19
N ASN A 73 -10.96 4.41 2.31
CA ASN A 73 -10.63 5.70 2.94
C ASN A 73 -10.35 5.55 4.44
N ASP A 74 -9.83 4.38 4.84
CA ASP A 74 -9.66 4.02 6.25
C ASP A 74 -8.28 4.34 6.78
N ILE A 75 -7.23 3.93 6.07
CA ILE A 75 -5.83 4.20 6.39
C ILE A 75 -5.18 4.63 5.09
N VAL A 76 -5.06 5.94 4.86
CA VAL A 76 -4.53 6.52 3.61
C VAL A 76 -3.31 7.41 3.85
N THR A 77 -2.97 7.76 5.10
CA THR A 77 -1.82 8.63 5.41
C THR A 77 -0.51 8.16 4.78
N TYR A 78 -0.23 6.85 4.81
CA TYR A 78 0.98 6.26 4.23
C TYR A 78 0.66 5.19 3.19
N LEU A 79 1.29 5.29 2.01
CA LEU A 79 1.06 4.39 0.89
C LEU A 79 1.52 2.95 1.14
N CYS A 80 2.57 2.76 1.95
CA CYS A 80 3.04 1.42 2.33
C CYS A 80 1.95 0.56 3.00
N HIS A 81 0.98 1.19 3.68
CA HIS A 81 -0.18 0.51 4.26
C HIS A 81 -1.37 0.51 3.30
N SER A 82 -1.76 1.68 2.80
CA SER A 82 -3.00 1.86 2.05
C SER A 82 -3.06 1.04 0.75
N LEU A 83 -1.93 0.90 0.04
CA LEU A 83 -1.90 0.14 -1.21
C LEU A 83 -2.15 -1.35 -0.97
N ALA A 84 -1.55 -1.94 0.07
CA ALA A 84 -1.81 -3.33 0.43
C ALA A 84 -3.25 -3.53 0.92
N ILE A 85 -3.79 -2.60 1.70
CA ILE A 85 -5.18 -2.66 2.18
C ILE A 85 -6.19 -2.65 1.01
N CYS A 86 -5.90 -1.95 -0.09
CA CYS A 86 -6.74 -2.01 -1.30
C CYS A 86 -6.90 -3.42 -1.87
N ILE A 87 -5.85 -4.25 -1.75
CA ILE A 87 -5.83 -5.64 -2.20
C ILE A 87 -6.55 -6.52 -1.18
N ILE A 88 -6.26 -6.34 0.10
CA ILE A 88 -6.80 -7.15 1.21
C ILE A 88 -8.32 -7.01 1.29
N LEU A 89 -8.84 -5.78 1.22
CA LEU A 89 -10.27 -5.53 1.30
C LEU A 89 -11.05 -5.95 0.05
N ALA A 90 -10.38 -6.32 -1.04
CA ALA A 90 -11.02 -6.84 -2.24
C ALA A 90 -11.53 -8.28 -2.09
N ASP A 91 -11.14 -8.97 -1.01
CA ASP A 91 -11.64 -10.29 -0.65
C ASP A 91 -12.27 -10.24 0.75
N GLU A 92 -13.59 -10.34 0.82
CA GLU A 92 -14.37 -10.29 2.08
C GLU A 92 -13.92 -11.34 3.08
N ARG A 93 -13.41 -12.48 2.61
CA ARG A 93 -12.90 -13.57 3.47
C ARG A 93 -11.69 -13.15 4.30
N ILE A 94 -11.01 -12.07 3.93
CA ILE A 94 -9.79 -11.58 4.58
C ILE A 94 -10.07 -10.31 5.40
N HIS A 95 -11.28 -9.75 5.32
CA HIS A 95 -11.67 -8.62 6.19
C HIS A 95 -11.39 -8.88 7.68
N PRO A 96 -11.61 -10.09 8.23
CA PRO A 96 -11.29 -10.33 9.64
C PRO A 96 -9.79 -10.19 9.97
N TRP A 97 -8.87 -10.47 9.04
CA TRP A 97 -7.44 -10.18 9.22
C TRP A 97 -7.21 -8.67 9.40
N TYR A 98 -7.84 -7.83 8.55
CA TYR A 98 -7.74 -6.37 8.67
C TYR A 98 -8.29 -5.86 10.02
N TYR A 99 -9.36 -6.48 10.54
CA TYR A 99 -9.91 -6.13 11.84
C TYR A 99 -9.05 -6.58 13.03
N GLU A 100 -8.13 -7.53 12.86
CA GLU A 100 -7.16 -7.94 13.91
C GLU A 100 -5.87 -7.07 13.92
N HIS A 101 -5.59 -6.36 12.82
CA HIS A 101 -4.38 -5.54 12.60
C HIS A 101 -4.64 -4.03 12.67
N TYR A 102 -3.56 -3.24 12.66
CA TYR A 102 -3.52 -1.77 12.72
C TYR A 102 -4.17 -1.20 14.00
N VAL A 103 -3.87 -1.83 15.15
CA VAL A 103 -4.46 -1.49 16.46
C VAL A 103 -3.56 -0.57 17.28
N LYS A 104 -2.24 -0.75 17.19
CA LYS A 104 -1.24 -0.02 17.99
C LYS A 104 -0.63 1.13 17.18
N LEU A 105 -0.28 2.22 17.86
CA LEU A 105 0.47 3.34 17.29
C LEU A 105 1.82 3.48 17.98
N TYR A 106 2.76 4.10 17.28
CA TYR A 106 3.99 4.62 17.88
C TYR A 106 4.39 5.94 17.23
N THR A 107 5.27 6.67 17.90
CA THR A 107 5.95 7.83 17.32
C THR A 107 7.46 7.69 17.40
N GLU A 108 8.14 8.32 16.46
CA GLU A 108 9.59 8.41 16.33
C GLU A 108 9.98 9.88 16.14
N MET A 109 10.85 10.39 17.01
CA MET A 109 11.53 11.66 16.78
C MET A 109 12.78 11.43 15.94
N GLN A 110 12.77 11.94 14.70
CA GLN A 110 13.92 11.82 13.80
C GLN A 110 15.07 12.74 14.22
N SER A 111 16.27 12.48 13.69
CA SER A 111 17.45 13.34 13.85
C SER A 111 17.25 14.77 13.32
N SER A 112 16.33 14.96 12.37
CA SER A 112 15.88 16.27 11.89
C SER A 112 15.04 17.06 12.91
N GLY A 113 14.62 16.42 14.00
CA GLY A 113 13.65 16.94 14.97
C GLY A 113 12.19 16.73 14.58
N MET A 114 11.91 16.18 13.39
CA MET A 114 10.55 15.89 12.95
C MET A 114 9.97 14.67 13.66
N LEU A 115 8.71 14.78 14.07
CA LEU A 115 7.91 13.67 14.57
C LEU A 115 7.34 12.87 13.41
N ILE A 116 7.56 11.57 13.43
CA ILE A 116 6.82 10.60 12.63
C ILE A 116 5.90 9.83 13.56
N MET A 117 4.67 9.58 13.12
CA MET A 117 3.75 8.64 13.75
C MET A 117 3.42 7.57 12.73
N ASP A 118 3.33 6.31 13.15
CA ASP A 118 2.87 5.23 12.28
C ASP A 118 2.17 4.14 13.11
N PHE A 119 1.53 3.19 12.42
CA PHE A 119 1.04 1.97 13.04
C PHE A 119 2.21 1.07 13.46
N LEU A 120 2.12 0.53 14.67
CA LEU A 120 3.09 -0.41 15.21
C LEU A 120 2.78 -1.83 14.70
N GLU A 121 3.08 -2.04 13.42
CA GLU A 121 2.90 -3.29 12.68
C GLU A 121 4.24 -3.84 12.21
N LEU A 122 4.36 -5.16 12.00
CA LEU A 122 5.56 -5.68 11.34
C LEU A 122 5.70 -5.08 9.93
N ARG A 123 6.93 -5.00 9.40
CA ARG A 123 7.12 -4.68 7.99
C ARG A 123 6.39 -5.73 7.15
N ALA A 124 5.58 -5.26 6.21
CA ALA A 124 4.71 -6.12 5.41
C ALA A 124 3.89 -7.09 6.31
N PRO A 125 3.02 -6.53 7.18
CA PRO A 125 2.36 -7.31 8.23
C PRO A 125 1.39 -8.35 7.66
N TYR A 126 1.12 -8.26 6.36
CA TYR A 126 0.19 -9.07 5.59
C TYR A 126 0.77 -10.40 5.08
N ASN A 127 1.98 -10.82 5.49
CA ASN A 127 2.58 -12.07 5.02
C ASN A 127 1.72 -13.33 5.29
N GLU A 128 0.82 -13.27 6.26
CA GLU A 128 -0.19 -14.30 6.56
C GLU A 128 -1.21 -14.46 5.42
N VAL A 129 -1.50 -13.38 4.69
CA VAL A 129 -2.58 -13.30 3.68
C VAL A 129 -2.09 -13.00 2.27
N ILE A 130 -0.89 -12.44 2.13
CA ILE A 130 -0.25 -12.07 0.86
C ILE A 130 1.12 -12.76 0.77
N GLN A 131 1.46 -13.20 -0.44
CA GLN A 131 2.81 -13.58 -0.83
C GLN A 131 3.50 -12.36 -1.44
N GLU A 132 4.73 -12.10 -1.04
CA GLU A 132 5.47 -10.90 -1.40
C GLU A 132 6.83 -11.22 -2.02
N VAL A 133 7.25 -10.37 -2.96
CA VAL A 133 8.61 -10.35 -3.51
C VAL A 133 9.04 -8.89 -3.65
N TYR A 134 10.21 -8.55 -3.12
CA TYR A 134 10.79 -7.22 -3.20
C TYR A 134 12.03 -7.24 -4.09
N MET A 135 12.14 -6.28 -4.99
CA MET A 135 13.29 -6.11 -5.86
C MET A 135 13.70 -4.65 -5.92
N GLY A 136 14.97 -4.38 -5.59
CA GLY A 136 15.61 -3.10 -5.85
C GLY A 136 15.91 -2.86 -7.32
N TYR A 137 16.20 -1.61 -7.69
CA TYR A 137 16.51 -1.26 -9.09
C TYR A 137 17.67 -2.08 -9.68
N GLU A 138 18.69 -2.41 -8.89
CA GLU A 138 19.84 -3.21 -9.36
C GLU A 138 19.43 -4.65 -9.76
N LEU A 139 18.45 -5.23 -9.04
CA LEU A 139 17.91 -6.56 -9.37
C LEU A 139 17.01 -6.53 -10.63
N LEU A 140 16.65 -5.34 -11.10
CA LEU A 140 15.80 -5.12 -12.27
C LEU A 140 16.59 -4.69 -13.51
N LYS A 141 17.93 -4.66 -13.45
CA LYS A 141 18.78 -4.19 -14.57
C LYS A 141 18.58 -4.97 -15.88
N ASP A 142 18.18 -6.24 -15.79
CA ASP A 142 17.94 -7.10 -16.94
C ASP A 142 16.49 -7.01 -17.47
N VAL A 143 15.62 -6.26 -16.79
CA VAL A 143 14.26 -5.97 -17.25
C VAL A 143 14.36 -4.94 -18.38
N LYS A 144 14.12 -5.41 -19.62
CA LYS A 144 14.20 -4.58 -20.83
C LYS A 144 13.07 -3.56 -20.96
N ASP A 145 11.87 -3.96 -20.57
CA ASP A 145 10.66 -3.15 -20.67
C ASP A 145 9.82 -3.36 -19.41
N ILE A 146 9.65 -2.29 -18.63
CA ILE A 146 8.93 -2.33 -17.35
C ILE A 146 7.43 -2.58 -17.55
N VAL A 147 6.83 -2.09 -18.63
CA VAL A 147 5.40 -2.26 -18.91
C VAL A 147 5.13 -3.72 -19.26
N ASP A 148 5.94 -4.32 -20.12
CA ASP A 148 5.82 -5.74 -20.46
C ASP A 148 6.03 -6.63 -19.23
N TYR A 149 6.98 -6.26 -18.36
CA TYR A 149 7.19 -6.92 -17.08
C TYR A 149 5.94 -6.85 -16.20
N ILE A 150 5.36 -5.66 -16.02
CA ILE A 150 4.14 -5.46 -15.22
C ILE A 150 2.98 -6.28 -15.79
N ILE A 151 2.77 -6.25 -17.10
CA ILE A 151 1.72 -7.02 -17.79
C ILE A 151 1.90 -8.52 -17.53
N ASP A 152 3.12 -9.05 -17.64
CA ASP A 152 3.43 -10.44 -17.31
C ASP A 152 3.08 -10.78 -15.85
N LYS A 153 3.43 -9.91 -14.88
CA LYS A 153 3.10 -10.15 -13.46
C LYS A 153 1.60 -10.09 -13.18
N ILE A 154 0.89 -9.14 -13.78
CA ILE A 154 -0.58 -9.06 -13.69
C ILE A 154 -1.21 -10.32 -14.29
N ASN A 155 -0.70 -10.84 -15.42
CA ASN A 155 -1.16 -12.10 -16.02
C ASN A 155 -0.98 -13.32 -15.10
N LEU A 156 0.02 -13.27 -14.21
CA LEU A 156 0.30 -14.30 -13.21
C LEU A 156 -0.46 -14.11 -11.88
N GLY A 157 -1.27 -13.06 -11.76
CA GLY A 157 -2.08 -12.76 -10.58
C GLY A 157 -1.35 -11.96 -9.51
N TYR A 158 -0.23 -11.32 -9.86
CA TYR A 158 0.48 -10.40 -8.98
C TYR A 158 0.01 -8.97 -9.22
N TYR A 159 -0.33 -8.30 -8.13
CA TYR A 159 -0.33 -6.85 -8.06
C TYR A 159 1.11 -6.36 -8.05
N VAL A 160 1.35 -5.17 -8.61
CA VAL A 160 2.70 -4.62 -8.72
C VAL A 160 2.73 -3.23 -8.14
N ILE A 161 3.43 -3.03 -7.02
CA ILE A 161 3.76 -1.70 -6.51
C ILE A 161 5.11 -1.32 -7.10
N VAL A 162 5.20 -0.18 -7.78
CA VAL A 162 6.43 0.26 -8.44
C VAL A 162 6.72 1.70 -8.05
N ASN A 163 7.95 1.95 -7.62
CA ASN A 163 8.49 3.31 -7.45
C ASN A 163 8.89 3.83 -8.82
N VAL A 164 8.33 4.96 -9.24
CA VAL A 164 8.65 5.63 -10.51
C VAL A 164 8.74 7.12 -10.29
N ASP A 165 9.43 7.82 -11.18
CA ASP A 165 9.54 9.27 -11.12
C ASP A 165 8.26 9.96 -11.59
N GLU A 166 7.54 10.56 -10.65
CA GLU A 166 6.27 11.24 -10.89
C GLU A 166 6.41 12.48 -11.80
N TYR A 167 7.62 12.97 -12.06
CA TYR A 167 7.87 14.07 -13.02
C TYR A 167 7.23 13.81 -14.40
N TYR A 168 7.18 12.55 -14.83
CA TYR A 168 6.70 12.17 -16.16
C TYR A 168 5.21 11.80 -16.19
N LEU A 169 4.50 11.79 -15.06
CA LEU A 169 3.13 11.26 -15.00
C LEU A 169 2.08 12.38 -14.83
N PRO A 170 1.27 12.71 -15.86
CA PRO A 170 0.29 13.81 -15.79
C PRO A 170 -0.74 13.69 -14.67
N ALA A 171 -1.06 12.46 -14.27
CA ALA A 171 -1.98 12.19 -13.17
C ALA A 171 -1.38 12.47 -11.77
N LYS A 172 -0.12 12.90 -11.69
CA LYS A 172 0.64 13.14 -10.46
C LYS A 172 0.98 14.61 -10.27
N LYS A 173 1.10 15.02 -9.01
CA LYS A 173 1.38 16.41 -8.64
C LYS A 173 2.77 16.89 -9.08
N ALA A 174 3.74 15.98 -9.10
CA ALA A 174 5.10 16.31 -9.48
C ALA A 174 5.29 16.45 -11.01
N TYR A 175 4.24 16.24 -11.81
CA TYR A 175 4.31 16.27 -13.27
C TYR A 175 4.95 17.55 -13.78
N LYS A 176 6.08 17.42 -14.47
CA LYS A 176 6.89 18.51 -15.04
C LYS A 176 7.31 19.61 -14.05
N THR A 177 7.22 19.36 -12.74
CA THR A 177 7.60 20.35 -11.71
C THR A 177 8.88 19.96 -10.98
N LYS A 178 9.02 18.70 -10.57
CA LYS A 178 10.22 18.19 -9.89
C LYS A 178 10.37 16.68 -10.06
N HIS A 179 11.60 16.18 -10.07
CA HIS A 179 11.86 14.76 -9.92
C HIS A 179 11.42 14.30 -8.53
N TYR A 180 10.54 13.31 -8.48
CA TYR A 180 9.98 12.79 -7.24
C TYR A 180 9.61 11.34 -7.44
N VAL A 181 10.47 10.44 -6.94
CA VAL A 181 10.26 9.01 -7.04
C VAL A 181 9.32 8.57 -5.94
N HIS A 182 8.22 7.95 -6.32
CA HIS A 182 7.18 7.55 -5.40
C HIS A 182 6.41 6.37 -5.96
N HIS A 183 5.86 5.53 -5.09
CA HIS A 183 5.22 4.29 -5.52
C HIS A 183 3.72 4.45 -5.79
N SER A 184 3.21 3.59 -6.65
CA SER A 184 1.77 3.40 -6.88
C SER A 184 1.48 1.92 -7.12
N LEU A 185 0.29 1.48 -6.73
CA LEU A 185 -0.18 0.12 -6.97
C LEU A 185 -0.70 0.02 -8.40
N ILE A 186 -0.11 -0.83 -9.21
CA ILE A 186 -0.62 -1.22 -10.52
C ILE A 186 -1.38 -2.54 -10.36
N TYR A 187 -2.67 -2.51 -10.71
CA TYR A 187 -3.57 -3.66 -10.56
C TYR A 187 -4.13 -4.15 -11.90
N GLY A 188 -3.85 -3.45 -13.00
CA GLY A 188 -4.38 -3.82 -14.30
C GLY A 188 -3.75 -3.07 -15.46
N TYR A 189 -4.16 -3.43 -16.67
CA TYR A 189 -3.72 -2.82 -17.91
C TYR A 189 -4.82 -2.90 -18.99
N ASP A 190 -4.75 -2.03 -19.99
CA ASP A 190 -5.58 -2.02 -21.19
C ASP A 190 -4.69 -1.76 -22.41
N ASN A 191 -4.43 -2.80 -23.21
CA ASN A 191 -3.55 -2.71 -24.38
C ASN A 191 -4.17 -1.92 -25.53
N SER A 192 -5.50 -1.89 -25.63
CA SER A 192 -6.18 -1.11 -26.67
C SER A 192 -5.96 0.40 -26.46
N LYS A 193 -5.92 0.82 -25.19
CA LYS A 193 -5.67 2.20 -24.78
C LYS A 193 -4.21 2.51 -24.48
N ARG A 194 -3.36 1.47 -24.37
CA ARG A 194 -1.96 1.55 -23.93
C ARG A 194 -1.83 2.18 -22.54
N GLU A 195 -2.64 1.72 -21.59
CA GLU A 195 -2.70 2.28 -20.25
C GLU A 195 -2.53 1.22 -19.16
N LEU A 196 -1.75 1.55 -18.12
CA LEU A 196 -1.76 0.84 -16.83
C LEU A 196 -2.88 1.40 -15.95
N LYS A 197 -3.49 0.56 -15.12
CA LYS A 197 -4.51 0.92 -14.11
C LYS A 197 -3.86 0.95 -12.74
N ALA A 198 -3.97 2.08 -12.05
CA ALA A 198 -3.21 2.36 -10.84
C ALA A 198 -4.05 2.91 -9.68
N ILE A 199 -3.53 2.77 -8.46
CA ILE A 199 -4.00 3.45 -7.24
C ILE A 199 -2.81 4.14 -6.57
N GLY A 200 -3.03 5.36 -6.08
CA GLY A 200 -2.06 6.15 -5.32
C GLY A 200 -2.56 7.57 -5.10
N PHE A 201 -1.69 8.48 -4.69
CA PHE A 201 -2.03 9.91 -4.66
C PHE A 201 -1.97 10.53 -6.05
N ASN A 202 -3.05 11.22 -6.44
CA ASN A 202 -3.15 11.90 -7.73
C ASN A 202 -2.60 13.35 -7.66
N ALA A 203 -2.82 14.13 -8.73
CA ALA A 203 -2.41 15.53 -8.85
C ALA A 203 -3.00 16.41 -7.74
N GLU A 204 -4.24 16.16 -7.33
CA GLU A 204 -4.92 16.83 -6.23
C GLU A 204 -4.55 16.28 -4.84
N GLN A 205 -3.59 15.34 -4.77
CA GLN A 205 -3.18 14.64 -3.54
C GLN A 205 -4.31 13.82 -2.90
N MET A 206 -5.29 13.41 -3.70
CA MET A 206 -6.34 12.49 -3.28
C MET A 206 -5.88 11.06 -3.52
N PHE A 207 -6.13 10.18 -2.54
CA PHE A 207 -5.94 8.75 -2.71
C PHE A 207 -7.01 8.21 -3.68
N ALA A 208 -6.60 7.86 -4.90
CA ALA A 208 -7.52 7.66 -6.00
C ALA A 208 -7.05 6.59 -6.99
N LYS A 209 -8.00 6.05 -7.76
CA LYS A 209 -7.72 5.30 -8.99
C LYS A 209 -7.29 6.27 -10.10
N MET A 210 -6.31 5.87 -10.89
CA MET A 210 -5.82 6.63 -12.04
C MET A 210 -5.30 5.70 -13.14
N THR A 211 -4.89 6.27 -14.26
CA THR A 211 -4.25 5.55 -15.36
C THR A 211 -2.90 6.18 -15.71
N PHE A 212 -2.00 5.36 -16.26
CA PHE A 212 -0.72 5.83 -16.79
C PHE A 212 -0.53 5.32 -18.21
N ASP A 213 -0.19 6.22 -19.12
CA ASP A 213 0.22 5.86 -20.49
C ASP A 213 1.52 5.03 -20.45
N TYR A 214 1.61 4.02 -21.30
CA TYR A 214 2.74 3.09 -21.33
C TYR A 214 4.08 3.78 -21.60
N ASP A 215 4.14 4.72 -22.54
CA ASP A 215 5.40 5.34 -22.94
C ASP A 215 5.90 6.31 -21.86
N MET A 216 4.98 7.08 -21.26
CA MET A 216 5.29 7.93 -20.12
C MET A 216 5.73 7.12 -18.90
N TYR A 217 5.13 5.95 -18.68
CA TYR A 217 5.48 5.09 -17.55
C TYR A 217 6.86 4.44 -17.70
N ARG A 218 7.26 4.08 -18.93
CA ARG A 218 8.64 3.64 -19.22
C ARG A 218 9.65 4.72 -18.87
N GLU A 219 9.39 5.95 -19.32
CA GLU A 219 10.26 7.10 -19.05
C GLU A 219 10.35 7.39 -17.54
N ALA A 220 9.21 7.35 -16.84
CA ALA A 220 9.14 7.51 -15.39
C ALA A 220 9.97 6.45 -14.63
N PHE A 221 9.97 5.20 -15.08
CA PHE A 221 10.73 4.13 -14.45
C PHE A 221 12.25 4.27 -14.69
N GLU A 222 12.66 4.57 -15.92
CA GLU A 222 14.08 4.78 -16.23
C GLU A 222 14.65 6.00 -15.51
N SER A 223 13.88 7.09 -15.45
CA SER A 223 14.23 8.26 -14.63
C SER A 223 14.27 7.89 -13.13
N GLY A 224 13.33 7.07 -12.67
CA GLY A 224 13.29 6.59 -11.28
C GLY A 224 14.59 5.93 -10.81
N LYS A 225 15.26 5.15 -11.67
CA LYS A 225 16.58 4.55 -11.38
C LYS A 225 17.65 5.59 -11.04
N MET A 226 17.55 6.80 -11.59
CA MET A 226 18.54 7.87 -11.42
C MET A 226 18.24 8.74 -10.19
N TYR A 227 16.96 8.99 -9.88
CA TYR A 227 16.55 10.00 -8.90
C TYR A 227 15.97 9.44 -7.58
N TYR A 228 15.94 8.11 -7.39
CA TYR A 228 15.28 7.55 -6.22
C TYR A 228 15.92 7.91 -4.88
N LYS A 229 17.24 8.17 -4.83
CA LYS A 229 17.97 8.37 -3.56
C LYS A 229 17.46 9.54 -2.74
N ASP A 230 16.93 10.58 -3.39
CA ASP A 230 16.47 11.79 -2.71
C ASP A 230 15.08 11.66 -2.09
N SER A 231 14.20 10.87 -2.71
CA SER A 231 12.76 10.83 -2.36
C SER A 231 12.23 9.45 -1.97
N ALA A 232 12.91 8.38 -2.41
CA ALA A 232 12.57 7.00 -2.12
C ALA A 232 13.85 6.15 -1.98
N PRO A 233 14.76 6.45 -1.04
CA PRO A 233 16.03 5.70 -0.88
C PRO A 233 15.83 4.20 -0.67
N TRP A 234 14.71 3.79 -0.06
CA TRP A 234 14.32 2.38 0.08
C TRP A 234 14.15 1.66 -1.27
N ALA A 235 13.96 2.36 -2.39
CA ALA A 235 13.88 1.74 -3.72
C ALA A 235 15.21 1.07 -4.14
N GLU A 236 16.31 1.31 -3.42
CA GLU A 236 17.54 0.52 -3.57
C GLU A 236 17.30 -0.97 -3.34
N THR A 237 16.39 -1.34 -2.43
CA THR A 237 16.02 -2.73 -2.12
C THR A 237 14.55 -3.06 -2.43
N ASN A 238 13.70 -2.03 -2.61
CA ASN A 238 12.25 -2.13 -2.78
C ASN A 238 11.73 -1.26 -3.94
N ALA A 239 12.39 -1.26 -5.11
CA ALA A 239 11.89 -0.52 -6.28
C ALA A 239 10.55 -1.09 -6.78
N ILE A 240 10.42 -2.42 -6.80
CA ILE A 240 9.20 -3.16 -7.11
C ILE A 240 8.83 -4.07 -5.95
N GLU A 241 7.53 -4.09 -5.64
CA GLU A 241 6.91 -5.05 -4.73
C GLU A 241 5.85 -5.83 -5.50
N LEU A 242 6.02 -7.15 -5.60
CA LEU A 242 5.02 -8.04 -6.18
C LEU A 242 4.20 -8.62 -5.04
N LEU A 243 2.89 -8.35 -5.06
CA LEU A 243 1.97 -8.85 -4.06
C LEU A 243 1.00 -9.82 -4.71
N ARG A 244 0.81 -10.98 -4.12
CA ARG A 244 -0.19 -11.95 -4.55
C ARG A 244 -0.99 -12.45 -3.38
N LEU A 245 -2.30 -12.25 -3.43
CA LEU A 245 -3.20 -12.78 -2.43
C LEU A 245 -3.09 -14.30 -2.37
N ARG A 246 -2.97 -14.85 -1.16
CA ARG A 246 -3.05 -16.30 -0.96
C ARG A 246 -4.45 -16.78 -1.31
N ASP A 247 -4.53 -18.01 -1.80
CA ASP A 247 -5.82 -18.58 -2.21
C ASP A 247 -6.54 -19.17 -0.99
N PHE A 248 -7.37 -18.35 -0.35
CA PHE A 248 -8.17 -18.76 0.80
C PHE A 248 -9.44 -19.49 0.34
N ILE A 249 -9.70 -20.66 0.91
CA ILE A 249 -10.97 -21.37 0.73
C ILE A 249 -11.99 -20.90 1.78
N GLN A 250 -11.51 -20.63 2.99
CA GLN A 250 -12.31 -20.23 4.14
C GLN A 250 -11.97 -18.80 4.56
N GLU A 251 -12.86 -18.20 5.36
CA GLU A 251 -12.62 -16.91 6.01
C GLU A 251 -11.38 -16.98 6.94
N TYR A 252 -10.65 -15.88 7.05
CA TYR A 252 -9.54 -15.75 7.99
C TYR A 252 -10.04 -15.91 9.44
N PRO A 253 -9.39 -16.75 10.27
CA PRO A 253 -9.86 -17.05 11.62
C PRO A 253 -9.50 -15.90 12.58
N PHE A 254 -10.35 -14.87 12.64
CA PHE A 254 -10.19 -13.76 13.58
C PHE A 254 -10.15 -14.22 15.03
N SER A 255 -9.17 -13.72 15.77
CA SER A 255 -8.99 -13.98 17.20
C SER A 255 -9.37 -12.76 18.03
N LEU A 256 -10.49 -12.88 18.75
CA LEU A 256 -10.94 -11.88 19.72
C LEU A 256 -9.89 -11.66 20.82
N GLU A 257 -9.23 -12.72 21.27
CA GLU A 257 -8.15 -12.66 22.25
C GLU A 257 -6.96 -11.84 21.74
N LYS A 258 -6.44 -12.12 20.54
CA LYS A 258 -5.31 -11.37 19.97
C LYS A 258 -5.64 -9.89 19.78
N PHE A 259 -6.83 -9.58 19.27
CA PHE A 259 -7.29 -8.20 19.13
C PHE A 259 -7.34 -7.50 20.50
N THR A 260 -7.94 -8.15 21.51
CA THR A 260 -8.07 -7.60 22.87
C THR A 260 -6.70 -7.33 23.49
N ASN A 261 -5.75 -8.26 23.36
CA ASN A 261 -4.40 -8.09 23.88
C ASN A 261 -3.65 -6.95 23.18
N ARG A 262 -3.79 -6.81 21.85
CA ARG A 262 -3.21 -5.68 21.11
C ARG A 262 -3.81 -4.34 21.50
N LEU A 263 -5.13 -4.29 21.74
CA LEU A 263 -5.82 -3.09 22.19
C LEU A 263 -5.41 -2.70 23.61
N GLN A 264 -5.26 -3.67 24.51
CA GLN A 264 -4.73 -3.42 25.85
C GLN A 264 -3.30 -2.89 25.79
N ASP A 265 -2.43 -3.51 25.00
CA ASP A 265 -1.05 -3.05 24.82
C ASP A 265 -0.99 -1.59 24.31
N TYR A 266 -1.95 -1.17 23.47
CA TYR A 266 -2.12 0.24 23.08
C TYR A 266 -2.51 1.14 24.28
N VAL A 267 -3.52 0.75 25.05
CA VAL A 267 -4.02 1.49 26.23
C VAL A 267 -2.93 1.66 27.30
N ASP A 268 -2.12 0.63 27.50
CA ASP A 268 -1.05 0.59 28.50
C ASP A 268 0.26 1.22 28.02
N SER A 269 0.30 1.73 26.78
CA SER A 269 1.53 2.29 26.17
C SER A 269 2.69 1.31 26.17
N LYS A 270 2.41 0.02 25.99
CA LYS A 270 3.42 -1.04 26.11
C LYS A 270 4.45 -0.96 24.98
N GLU A 271 5.73 -0.97 25.34
CA GLU A 271 6.83 -0.96 24.39
C GLU A 271 6.90 -2.28 23.59
N ASP A 272 7.23 -2.18 22.30
CA ASP A 272 7.48 -3.32 21.41
C ASP A 272 8.63 -2.99 20.45
N LEU A 273 9.84 -2.99 20.99
CA LEU A 273 11.04 -2.63 20.22
C LEU A 273 11.34 -3.63 19.11
N GLN A 274 10.92 -4.90 19.25
CA GLN A 274 11.16 -5.93 18.23
C GLN A 274 10.48 -5.59 16.91
N VAL A 275 9.23 -5.09 16.97
CA VAL A 275 8.51 -4.62 15.78
C VAL A 275 9.25 -3.45 15.13
N ILE A 276 9.74 -2.48 15.92
CA ILE A 276 10.50 -1.33 15.39
C ILE A 276 11.80 -1.78 14.71
N TYR A 277 12.54 -2.71 15.33
CA TYR A 277 13.74 -3.30 14.73
C TYR A 277 13.42 -3.99 13.40
N ALA A 278 12.32 -4.76 13.33
CA ALA A 278 11.91 -5.43 12.10
C ALA A 278 11.47 -4.45 10.99
N GLN A 279 10.93 -3.28 11.36
CA GLN A 279 10.54 -2.23 10.41
C GLN A 279 11.74 -1.50 9.77
N ARG A 280 12.88 -1.39 10.45
CA ARG A 280 14.01 -0.53 10.06
C ARG A 280 15.28 -1.36 9.92
N PHE A 281 15.51 -1.87 8.71
CA PHE A 281 16.59 -2.83 8.41
C PHE A 281 18.02 -2.29 8.69
N ASP A 282 18.26 -0.98 8.53
CA ASP A 282 19.64 -0.49 8.34
C ASP A 282 20.05 0.75 9.16
N GLN A 283 19.18 1.32 10.02
CA GLN A 283 19.47 2.60 10.71
C GLN A 283 18.97 2.66 12.15
N TYR A 284 19.16 1.61 12.95
CA TYR A 284 18.80 1.67 14.36
C TYR A 284 19.81 2.50 15.16
N PHE A 285 19.59 3.82 15.24
CA PHE A 285 20.26 4.75 16.15
C PHE A 285 19.29 5.48 17.08
N LEU A 286 18.09 4.95 17.27
CA LEU A 286 17.06 5.59 18.09
C LEU A 286 17.19 5.11 19.54
N GLY A 287 17.49 6.05 20.44
CA GLY A 287 17.43 5.79 21.88
C GLY A 287 15.97 5.62 22.33
N LYS A 288 15.75 4.91 23.45
CA LYS A 288 14.41 4.75 24.05
C LYS A 288 13.65 6.07 24.24
N GLU A 289 14.37 7.18 24.38
CA GLU A 289 13.80 8.53 24.55
C GLU A 289 13.12 9.09 23.28
N GLN A 290 13.48 8.57 22.10
CA GLN A 290 12.95 9.03 20.80
C GLN A 290 11.69 8.27 20.36
N LEU A 291 11.29 7.23 21.10
CA LEU A 291 10.14 6.38 20.78
C LEU A 291 9.07 6.51 21.86
N LYS A 292 7.81 6.67 21.43
CA LYS A 292 6.63 6.56 22.29
C LYS A 292 5.63 5.60 21.69
N PHE A 293 4.95 4.84 22.54
CA PHE A 293 4.07 3.75 22.14
C PHE A 293 2.67 3.96 22.70
N GLY A 294 1.67 3.40 22.03
CA GLY A 294 0.31 3.36 22.53
C GLY A 294 -0.28 4.73 22.81
N MET A 295 -0.82 4.93 24.02
CA MET A 295 -1.42 6.21 24.44
C MET A 295 -0.40 7.32 24.71
N ASP A 296 0.89 7.01 24.84
CA ASP A 296 1.94 8.03 25.08
C ASP A 296 2.22 8.86 23.82
N VAL A 297 1.76 8.42 22.64
CA VAL A 297 1.85 9.20 21.40
C VAL A 297 1.11 10.54 21.50
N TYR A 298 0.08 10.64 22.34
CA TYR A 298 -0.64 11.89 22.59
C TYR A 298 0.28 12.94 23.19
N ASP A 299 1.05 12.57 24.21
CA ASP A 299 1.96 13.51 24.90
C ASP A 299 3.04 14.00 23.95
N GLU A 300 3.52 13.11 23.07
CA GLU A 300 4.54 13.45 22.10
C GLU A 300 4.02 14.39 21.02
N VAL A 301 2.82 14.14 20.48
CA VAL A 301 2.18 15.09 19.54
C VAL A 301 1.97 16.44 20.20
N ILE A 302 1.45 16.49 21.42
CA ILE A 302 1.25 17.75 22.17
C ILE A 302 2.58 18.48 22.37
N ARG A 303 3.66 17.75 22.74
CA ARG A 303 5.00 18.33 22.89
C ARG A 303 5.50 18.97 21.60
N HIS A 304 5.27 18.32 20.45
CA HIS A 304 5.66 18.85 19.15
C HIS A 304 4.76 20.01 18.67
N LEU A 305 3.47 20.03 19.05
CA LEU A 305 2.60 21.18 18.86
C LEU A 305 3.09 22.40 19.65
N GLU A 306 3.56 22.21 20.89
CA GLU A 306 4.17 23.30 21.67
C GLU A 306 5.47 23.84 21.02
N ASN A 307 6.24 22.98 20.36
CA ASN A 307 7.39 23.42 19.55
C ASN A 307 6.94 24.24 18.34
N LEU A 308 5.88 23.79 17.64
CA LEU A 308 5.29 24.51 16.51
C LEU A 308 4.82 25.90 16.92
N LYS A 309 4.18 26.03 18.09
CA LYS A 309 3.77 27.31 18.70
C LYS A 309 4.95 28.24 19.00
N LYS A 310 6.13 27.69 19.29
CA LYS A 310 7.39 28.43 19.46
C LYS A 310 8.08 28.76 18.13
N GLY A 311 7.48 28.40 17.00
CA GLY A 311 8.01 28.64 15.65
C GLY A 311 8.95 27.53 15.14
N VAL A 312 9.05 26.39 15.83
CA VAL A 312 9.89 25.27 15.43
C VAL A 312 9.02 24.18 14.81
N VAL A 313 9.10 24.02 13.49
CA VAL A 313 8.35 22.99 12.76
C VAL A 313 8.94 21.62 13.11
N THR A 314 8.17 20.84 13.87
CA THR A 314 8.57 19.49 14.30
C THR A 314 7.44 18.47 14.15
N VAL A 315 6.28 18.86 13.63
CA VAL A 315 5.11 18.02 13.37
C VAL A 315 4.32 18.63 12.22
N ASP A 316 3.62 17.80 11.46
CA ASP A 316 2.73 18.25 10.38
C ASP A 316 1.34 17.62 10.49
N TYR A 317 0.46 17.98 9.55
CA TYR A 317 -0.94 17.54 9.49
C TYR A 317 -1.11 16.01 9.56
N ARG A 318 -0.13 15.22 9.07
CA ARG A 318 -0.22 13.75 9.03
C ARG A 318 -0.36 13.14 10.42
N ALA A 319 0.23 13.74 11.45
CA ALA A 319 0.10 13.22 12.82
C ALA A 319 -1.37 13.22 13.28
N LEU A 320 -2.07 14.34 13.09
CA LEU A 320 -3.49 14.47 13.45
C LEU A 320 -4.39 13.63 12.53
N HIS A 321 -4.02 13.54 11.25
CA HIS A 321 -4.75 12.72 10.30
C HIS A 321 -4.67 11.23 10.64
N LEU A 322 -3.48 10.72 10.93
CA LEU A 322 -3.27 9.33 11.31
C LEU A 322 -3.93 8.99 12.64
N MET A 323 -3.92 9.92 13.60
CA MET A 323 -4.71 9.74 14.83
C MET A 323 -6.18 9.54 14.47
N TYR A 324 -6.80 10.41 13.68
CA TYR A 324 -8.18 10.22 13.24
C TYR A 324 -8.42 8.87 12.52
N GLU A 325 -7.56 8.50 11.57
CA GLU A 325 -7.63 7.21 10.87
C GLU A 325 -7.60 6.03 11.83
N HIS A 326 -6.70 6.06 12.82
CA HIS A 326 -6.63 5.06 13.88
C HIS A 326 -7.95 4.96 14.64
N LYS A 327 -8.54 6.07 15.09
CA LYS A 327 -9.78 6.06 15.91
C LYS A 327 -10.95 5.56 15.08
N LYS A 328 -11.07 6.05 13.84
CA LYS A 328 -12.06 5.54 12.88
C LYS A 328 -11.92 4.03 12.67
N SER A 329 -10.69 3.55 12.51
CA SER A 329 -10.44 2.13 12.28
C SER A 329 -10.72 1.27 13.52
N ILE A 330 -10.39 1.74 14.74
CA ILE A 330 -10.77 1.06 15.99
C ILE A 330 -12.30 1.00 16.14
N HIS A 331 -13.02 2.10 15.90
CA HIS A 331 -14.49 2.09 15.94
C HIS A 331 -15.08 1.03 15.01
N LYS A 332 -14.61 0.96 13.75
CA LYS A 332 -15.03 -0.08 12.80
C LYS A 332 -14.76 -1.51 13.29
N ARG A 333 -13.64 -1.73 13.98
CA ARG A 333 -13.31 -3.04 14.58
C ARG A 333 -14.28 -3.40 15.71
N LEU A 334 -14.63 -2.43 16.54
CA LEU A 334 -15.61 -2.63 17.62
C LEU A 334 -17.03 -2.91 17.06
N GLU A 335 -17.40 -2.28 15.96
CA GLU A 335 -18.65 -2.57 15.23
C GLU A 335 -18.63 -3.99 14.64
N PHE A 336 -17.52 -4.39 14.01
CA PHE A 336 -17.33 -5.75 13.51
C PHE A 336 -17.47 -6.79 14.64
N ILE A 337 -16.81 -6.57 15.78
CA ILE A 337 -16.92 -7.45 16.96
C ILE A 337 -18.36 -7.50 17.46
N SER A 338 -19.04 -6.36 17.58
CA SER A 338 -20.46 -6.28 17.98
C SER A 338 -21.39 -7.08 17.06
N SER A 339 -21.05 -7.17 15.77
CA SER A 339 -21.82 -7.91 14.78
C SER A 339 -21.54 -9.43 14.79
N ARG A 340 -20.38 -9.82 15.32
CA ARG A 340 -19.86 -11.20 15.22
C ARG A 340 -20.02 -12.00 16.51
N PHE A 341 -19.99 -11.33 17.66
CA PHE A 341 -20.05 -11.94 18.98
C PHE A 341 -21.26 -11.43 19.77
N ASP A 342 -21.75 -12.24 20.71
CA ASP A 342 -22.81 -11.83 21.63
C ASP A 342 -22.22 -10.90 22.71
N MET A 343 -22.28 -9.60 22.44
CA MET A 343 -21.69 -8.58 23.30
C MET A 343 -22.71 -8.01 24.30
N PRO A 344 -22.31 -7.76 25.55
CA PRO A 344 -23.19 -7.17 26.56
C PRO A 344 -23.64 -5.76 26.16
N LEU A 345 -24.78 -5.31 26.69
CA LEU A 345 -25.34 -3.98 26.40
C LEU A 345 -24.31 -2.87 26.68
N ARG A 346 -23.56 -2.99 27.79
CA ARG A 346 -22.52 -2.03 28.16
C ARG A 346 -21.45 -1.88 27.09
N PHE A 347 -21.05 -2.97 26.42
CA PHE A 347 -20.10 -2.89 25.32
C PHE A 347 -20.63 -2.03 24.16
N LYS A 348 -21.92 -2.17 23.80
CA LYS A 348 -22.54 -1.38 22.73
C LYS A 348 -22.61 0.11 23.09
N GLU A 349 -22.89 0.43 24.34
CA GLU A 349 -22.81 1.81 24.85
C GLU A 349 -21.39 2.37 24.75
N LEU A 350 -20.38 1.57 25.11
CA LEU A 350 -18.97 1.95 25.00
C LEU A 350 -18.51 2.19 23.55
N VAL A 351 -19.05 1.44 22.57
CA VAL A 351 -18.78 1.72 21.14
C VAL A 351 -19.29 3.12 20.75
N GLU A 352 -20.47 3.51 21.22
CA GLU A 352 -21.02 4.85 21.00
C GLU A 352 -20.23 5.93 21.78
N GLU A 353 -19.78 5.64 22.99
CA GLU A 353 -18.86 6.53 23.72
C GLU A 353 -17.53 6.71 22.97
N TYR A 354 -17.00 5.65 22.36
CA TYR A 354 -15.78 5.72 21.54
C TYR A 354 -15.99 6.51 20.24
N ARG A 355 -17.21 6.53 19.68
CA ARG A 355 -17.53 7.42 18.55
C ARG A 355 -17.29 8.89 18.90
N ASN A 356 -17.61 9.31 20.13
CA ASN A 356 -17.34 10.67 20.59
C ASN A 356 -15.84 10.99 20.64
N VAL A 357 -15.00 10.00 21.00
CA VAL A 357 -13.53 10.12 20.96
C VAL A 357 -13.08 10.39 19.52
N MET A 358 -13.55 9.59 18.57
CA MET A 358 -13.25 9.75 17.14
C MET A 358 -13.66 11.14 16.61
N ASP A 359 -14.89 11.58 16.88
CA ASP A 359 -15.42 12.86 16.40
C ASP A 359 -14.68 14.07 16.99
N THR A 360 -14.22 13.93 18.24
CA THR A 360 -13.43 14.97 18.92
C THR A 360 -12.03 15.08 18.30
N VAL A 361 -11.36 13.96 18.00
CA VAL A 361 -10.08 13.96 17.26
C VAL A 361 -10.24 14.53 15.85
N ASP A 362 -11.33 14.20 15.17
CA ASP A 362 -11.61 14.71 13.82
C ASP A 362 -11.78 16.25 13.81
N SER A 363 -12.30 16.81 14.90
CA SER A 363 -12.39 18.26 15.08
C SER A 363 -11.01 18.92 15.18
N ALA A 364 -10.10 18.34 15.97
CA ALA A 364 -8.69 18.78 16.00
C ALA A 364 -8.01 18.65 14.63
N ARG A 365 -8.24 17.54 13.91
CA ARG A 365 -7.73 17.33 12.55
C ARG A 365 -8.21 18.41 11.58
N ARG A 366 -9.51 18.72 11.58
CA ARG A 366 -10.09 19.77 10.72
C ARG A 366 -9.55 21.16 11.04
N LEU A 367 -9.35 21.47 12.33
CA LEU A 367 -8.71 22.72 12.76
C LEU A 367 -7.30 22.84 12.18
N MET A 368 -6.49 21.79 12.31
CA MET A 368 -5.13 21.77 11.74
C MET A 368 -5.16 21.94 10.21
N LEU A 369 -6.04 21.22 9.52
CA LEU A 369 -6.15 21.27 8.05
C LEU A 369 -6.51 22.68 7.56
N LYS A 370 -7.51 23.31 8.18
CA LYS A 370 -7.98 24.65 7.81
C LYS A 370 -6.90 25.72 7.93
N HIS A 371 -6.01 25.60 8.92
CA HIS A 371 -4.98 26.61 9.20
C HIS A 371 -3.60 26.25 8.63
N THR A 372 -3.45 25.04 8.08
CA THR A 372 -2.28 24.62 7.28
C THR A 372 -2.52 24.84 5.78
N ILE A 373 -3.77 24.81 5.33
CA ILE A 373 -4.18 25.07 3.94
C ILE A 373 -4.79 26.48 3.85
N GLY A 374 -3.93 27.49 3.79
CA GLY A 374 -4.29 28.88 3.50
C GLY A 374 -3.45 29.43 2.33
N SER A 375 -4.13 30.13 1.42
CA SER A 375 -3.70 30.84 0.21
C SER A 375 -2.19 31.02 -0.10
N GLY A 376 -1.72 30.37 -1.16
CA GLY A 376 -0.54 30.78 -1.96
C GLY A 376 0.74 29.98 -1.69
N GLU A 377 1.34 29.49 -2.78
CA GLU A 377 2.64 28.82 -2.90
C GLU A 377 3.53 28.74 -1.64
N GLY A 378 3.36 27.66 -0.85
CA GLY A 378 4.27 27.32 0.25
C GLY A 378 3.59 26.46 1.32
N TYR A 379 4.06 25.22 1.52
CA TYR A 379 3.55 24.28 2.54
C TYR A 379 3.99 24.65 3.97
N ASN A 380 3.89 25.92 4.37
CA ASN A 380 4.37 26.39 5.67
C ASN A 380 3.54 27.56 6.22
N LEU A 381 2.21 27.47 6.19
CA LEU A 381 1.43 28.29 7.12
C LEU A 381 1.46 27.60 8.48
N LEU A 382 2.24 28.19 9.40
CA LEU A 382 2.16 27.86 10.80
C LEU A 382 0.75 28.26 11.28
N PRO A 383 -0.04 27.34 11.87
CA PRO A 383 -1.31 27.70 12.48
C PRO A 383 -1.11 28.79 13.54
N ASP A 384 -2.11 29.64 13.72
CA ASP A 384 -2.12 30.64 14.80
C ASP A 384 -1.92 29.95 16.15
N LYS A 385 -1.23 30.62 17.08
CA LYS A 385 -0.86 30.02 18.38
C LYS A 385 -2.10 29.59 19.18
N GLU A 386 -3.18 30.37 19.07
CA GLU A 386 -4.48 30.08 19.68
C GLU A 386 -5.09 28.79 19.14
N VAL A 387 -4.95 28.52 17.84
CA VAL A 387 -5.41 27.27 17.21
C VAL A 387 -4.58 26.09 17.68
N ILE A 388 -3.27 26.26 17.84
CA ILE A 388 -2.39 25.21 18.39
C ILE A 388 -2.78 24.90 19.83
N ASP A 389 -3.07 25.91 20.65
CA ASP A 389 -3.53 25.73 22.03
C ASP A 389 -4.88 25.00 22.10
N GLU A 390 -5.82 25.35 21.21
CA GLU A 390 -7.11 24.66 21.07
C GLU A 390 -6.92 23.18 20.72
N ILE A 391 -6.13 22.88 19.68
CA ILE A 391 -5.82 21.50 19.27
C ILE A 391 -5.17 20.73 20.43
N SER A 392 -4.17 21.30 21.10
CA SER A 392 -3.50 20.67 22.24
C SER A 392 -4.45 20.37 23.39
N ASN A 393 -5.41 21.25 23.68
CA ASN A 393 -6.42 21.03 24.72
C ASN A 393 -7.40 19.92 24.33
N ILE A 394 -7.83 19.89 23.07
CA ILE A 394 -8.65 18.79 22.53
C ILE A 394 -7.91 17.46 22.70
N LEU A 395 -6.64 17.37 22.30
CA LEU A 395 -5.87 16.13 22.42
C LEU A 395 -5.69 15.67 23.87
N LYS A 396 -5.49 16.58 24.83
CA LYS A 396 -5.45 16.24 26.26
C LYS A 396 -6.77 15.64 26.75
N GLN A 397 -7.90 16.22 26.34
CA GLN A 397 -9.22 15.72 26.69
C GLN A 397 -9.46 14.32 26.08
N VAL A 398 -9.17 14.17 24.78
CA VAL A 398 -9.32 12.89 24.07
C VAL A 398 -8.49 11.80 24.73
N LYS A 399 -7.23 12.07 25.11
CA LYS A 399 -6.37 11.08 25.76
C LYS A 399 -7.03 10.47 27.00
N VAL A 400 -7.69 11.29 27.82
CA VAL A 400 -8.39 10.83 29.03
C VAL A 400 -9.63 10.02 28.67
N MET A 401 -10.46 10.54 27.75
CA MET A 401 -11.69 9.88 27.29
C MET A 401 -11.40 8.52 26.66
N GLU A 402 -10.44 8.46 25.73
CA GLU A 402 -10.04 7.25 25.03
C GLU A 402 -9.49 6.21 26.01
N LYS A 403 -8.64 6.60 26.96
CA LYS A 403 -8.10 5.68 27.95
C LYS A 403 -9.22 5.06 28.79
N GLN A 404 -10.16 5.87 29.27
CA GLN A 404 -11.27 5.36 30.08
C GLN A 404 -12.13 4.37 29.29
N VAL A 405 -12.58 4.76 28.10
CA VAL A 405 -13.47 3.95 27.26
C VAL A 405 -12.79 2.66 26.79
N LEU A 406 -11.54 2.73 26.32
CA LEU A 406 -10.84 1.55 25.82
C LEU A 406 -10.46 0.56 26.93
N THR A 407 -10.14 1.03 28.15
CA THR A 407 -9.93 0.13 29.30
C THR A 407 -11.18 -0.69 29.58
N GLU A 408 -12.34 -0.04 29.68
CA GLU A 408 -13.61 -0.72 29.94
C GLU A 408 -14.01 -1.67 28.79
N ILE A 409 -13.72 -1.28 27.54
CA ILE A 409 -13.87 -2.14 26.36
C ILE A 409 -13.02 -3.39 26.48
N CYS A 410 -11.74 -3.26 26.83
CA CYS A 410 -10.83 -4.41 27.01
C CYS A 410 -11.36 -5.38 28.07
N ASP A 411 -11.91 -4.88 29.17
CA ASP A 411 -12.49 -5.73 30.22
C ASP A 411 -13.72 -6.49 29.73
N ASN A 412 -14.64 -5.84 29.01
CA ASN A 412 -15.80 -6.49 28.41
C ASN A 412 -15.37 -7.56 27.38
N LEU A 413 -14.36 -7.27 26.55
CA LEU A 413 -13.85 -8.23 25.56
C LEU A 413 -13.23 -9.46 26.24
N ARG A 414 -12.52 -9.27 27.36
CA ARG A 414 -11.96 -10.37 28.17
C ARG A 414 -13.00 -11.30 28.71
N GLU A 415 -14.08 -10.77 29.26
CA GLU A 415 -15.19 -11.59 29.76
C GLU A 415 -15.77 -12.47 28.66
N VAL A 416 -15.96 -11.89 27.46
CA VAL A 416 -16.51 -12.61 26.30
C VAL A 416 -15.56 -13.68 25.79
N TYR A 417 -14.28 -13.38 25.55
CA TYR A 417 -13.39 -14.42 25.00
C TYR A 417 -13.05 -15.52 26.02
N ASN A 418 -12.99 -15.21 27.33
CA ASN A 418 -12.82 -16.22 28.37
C ASN A 418 -14.04 -17.15 28.51
N ALA A 419 -15.22 -16.73 28.04
CA ALA A 419 -16.41 -17.57 28.00
C ALA A 419 -16.50 -18.45 26.73
N ILE A 420 -15.71 -18.14 25.70
CA ILE A 420 -15.67 -18.86 24.42
C ILE A 420 -14.58 -19.96 24.42
N GLY A 421 -13.49 -19.76 25.16
CA GLY A 421 -12.41 -20.74 25.38
C GLY A 421 -12.74 -21.73 26.49
#